data_AF-A0A1Q8DLI9-F1
#
_entry.id   AF-A0A1Q8DLI9-F1
#
_cell.length_a   1.000
_cell.length_b   1.000
_cell.length_c   1.000
_cell.angle_alpha   90.00
_cell.angle_beta   90.00
_cell.angle_gamma   90.00
#
_symmetry.space_group_name_H-M   'P 1'
#
loop_
_entity.id
_entity.type
_entity.pdbx_description
1 polymer ?
#
loop_
_entity_poly.entity_id
_entity_poly.type
_entity_poly.pdbx_seq_one_letter_code
_entity_poly.pdbx_strand_id
1 'polypeptide(L)'
;MSSNIINDTSDSTMTANNDAEDSGKRTPILNNLDSLSQYLKSSASTRQGRSIPPLEKWQPEQTIDMDLVIKANGEWWHEGGVVTRQSLVSLFATILWKEENNGATEYFLKTPVQKLRIQVEDVPLLINDVGIVTEEGVSWLEFTTMTGDVVRLDNEHPIELRSYKPTTKDSVAEEQVRPYMLVRNGLTALIGRNTFYHLTEIGQLKEQNDEIILTLESGGQSYQLFMPAD
;
A
#
# COMPACT_ATOMS: atom_id res chain seq x y z
N MET A 1 -11.17 -15.88 87.30
CA MET A 1 -12.65 -15.88 87.24
C MET A 1 -13.11 -14.44 87.25
N SER A 2 -13.65 -13.95 86.13
CA SER A 2 -14.38 -12.68 86.02
C SER A 2 -15.41 -12.85 84.89
N SER A 3 -16.59 -12.25 85.00
CA SER A 3 -17.78 -12.65 84.22
C SER A 3 -18.18 -11.63 83.15
N ASN A 4 -18.83 -12.11 82.08
CA ASN A 4 -19.46 -11.27 81.04
C ASN A 4 -20.84 -10.74 81.46
N ILE A 5 -21.15 -9.49 81.08
CA ILE A 5 -22.50 -8.94 80.77
C ILE A 5 -22.23 -7.87 79.66
N ILE A 6 -22.75 -7.85 78.42
CA ILE A 6 -24.09 -8.05 77.80
C ILE A 6 -24.93 -6.74 77.91
N ASN A 7 -25.55 -6.14 76.87
CA ASN A 7 -25.68 -6.42 75.42
C ASN A 7 -25.63 -5.05 74.65
N ASP A 8 -26.14 -4.72 73.45
CA ASP A 8 -26.93 -5.33 72.34
C ASP A 8 -26.47 -4.57 71.03
N THR A 9 -26.15 -5.21 69.91
CA THR A 9 -27.06 -5.56 68.77
C THR A 9 -27.56 -4.40 67.88
N SER A 10 -26.96 -4.23 66.69
CA SER A 10 -27.60 -3.99 65.37
C SER A 10 -26.57 -3.39 64.37
N ASP A 11 -26.75 -3.46 63.05
CA ASP A 11 -27.07 -4.56 62.13
C ASP A 11 -26.63 -4.11 60.72
N SER A 12 -26.29 -5.06 59.84
CA SER A 12 -26.26 -4.98 58.37
C SER A 12 -25.96 -3.63 57.69
N THR A 13 -24.78 -3.53 57.09
CA THR A 13 -24.69 -3.49 55.62
C THR A 13 -23.29 -3.88 55.11
N MET A 14 -23.23 -4.70 54.07
CA MET A 14 -22.00 -4.89 53.29
C MET A 14 -21.95 -3.86 52.16
N THR A 15 -20.85 -3.12 52.07
CA THR A 15 -20.42 -2.46 50.83
C THR A 15 -18.99 -2.90 50.52
N ALA A 16 -18.86 -3.89 49.63
CA ALA A 16 -17.60 -4.21 49.00
C ALA A 16 -17.36 -3.17 47.89
N ASN A 17 -16.42 -2.25 48.09
CA ASN A 17 -16.06 -1.24 47.09
C ASN A 17 -15.25 -1.89 45.96
N ASN A 18 -15.95 -2.55 45.05
CA ASN A 18 -15.49 -2.85 43.70
C ASN A 18 -15.77 -1.65 42.80
N ASP A 19 -14.82 -0.71 42.73
CA ASP A 19 -14.71 0.28 41.66
C ASP A 19 -13.22 0.48 41.39
N ALA A 20 -12.68 0.44 40.18
CA ALA A 20 -13.09 -0.03 38.87
C ALA A 20 -11.81 0.18 38.04
N GLU A 21 -11.30 -0.82 37.31
CA GLU A 21 -10.13 -0.59 36.46
C GLU A 21 -10.52 0.37 35.32
N ASP A 22 -9.98 1.60 35.33
CA ASP A 22 -10.01 2.49 34.16
C ASP A 22 -9.11 1.92 33.06
N SER A 23 -9.63 0.88 32.39
CA SER A 23 -9.12 0.32 31.15
C SER A 23 -9.49 1.22 29.95
N GLY A 24 -9.42 2.54 30.15
CA GLY A 24 -9.64 3.56 29.15
C GLY A 24 -8.79 3.28 27.92
N LYS A 25 -9.45 2.86 26.84
CA LYS A 25 -8.85 2.57 25.54
C LYS A 25 -8.23 3.84 24.96
N ARG A 26 -6.98 4.13 25.34
CA ARG A 26 -6.15 5.12 24.65
C ARG A 26 -5.90 4.62 23.23
N THR A 27 -6.68 5.12 22.28
CA THR A 27 -6.41 4.93 20.85
C THR A 27 -4.96 5.33 20.59
N PRO A 28 -4.09 4.43 20.08
CA PRO A 28 -2.69 4.74 19.89
C PRO A 28 -2.58 5.83 18.83
N ILE A 29 -1.83 6.89 19.13
CA ILE A 29 -1.62 8.02 18.23
C ILE A 29 -0.58 7.60 17.19
N LEU A 30 -1.01 7.10 16.02
CA LEU A 30 -0.12 6.49 15.01
C LEU A 30 0.61 7.51 14.11
N ASN A 31 0.78 8.74 14.58
CA ASN A 31 1.16 9.91 13.78
C ASN A 31 2.63 9.91 13.30
N ASN A 32 3.43 8.89 13.61
CA ASN A 32 4.80 8.75 13.14
C ASN A 32 5.12 7.32 12.70
N LEU A 33 6.17 7.20 11.90
CA LEU A 33 6.62 5.97 11.25
C LEU A 33 6.85 4.79 12.22
N ASP A 34 7.53 5.01 13.34
CA ASP A 34 7.89 3.93 14.26
C ASP A 34 6.72 3.49 15.14
N SER A 35 5.85 4.40 15.57
CA SER A 35 4.58 4.08 16.25
C SER A 35 3.63 3.28 15.34
N LEU A 36 3.48 3.67 14.07
CA LEU A 36 2.70 2.91 13.09
C LEU A 36 3.32 1.52 12.84
N SER A 37 4.65 1.42 12.77
CA SER A 37 5.36 0.14 12.65
C SER A 37 5.08 -0.81 13.81
N GLN A 38 5.14 -0.30 15.05
CA GLN A 38 4.88 -1.07 16.27
C GLN A 38 3.42 -1.54 16.33
N TYR A 39 2.47 -0.65 16.02
CA TYR A 39 1.06 -0.99 15.94
C TYR A 39 0.80 -2.13 14.95
N LEU A 40 1.27 -2.00 13.70
CA LEU A 40 1.09 -3.04 12.69
C LEU A 40 1.68 -4.38 13.13
N LYS A 41 2.91 -4.39 13.66
CA LYS A 41 3.57 -5.60 14.20
C LYS A 41 2.80 -6.24 15.36
N SER A 42 2.15 -5.45 16.21
CA SER A 42 1.31 -5.95 17.32
C SER A 42 -0.04 -6.49 16.86
N SER A 43 -0.60 -5.94 15.77
CA SER A 43 -1.88 -6.36 15.20
C SER A 43 -1.76 -7.55 14.22
N ALA A 44 -0.57 -7.75 13.65
CA ALA A 44 -0.29 -8.81 12.69
C ALA A 44 -0.17 -10.18 13.39
N SER A 45 -1.29 -10.90 13.47
CA SER A 45 -1.27 -12.33 13.78
C SER A 45 -0.32 -13.05 12.81
N THR A 46 0.52 -13.95 13.31
CA THR A 46 1.59 -14.62 12.54
C THR A 46 1.05 -15.30 11.28
N ARG A 47 1.24 -14.67 10.12
CA ARG A 47 0.94 -15.20 8.79
C ARG A 47 2.26 -15.40 8.04
N GLN A 48 2.40 -16.56 7.39
CA GLN A 48 3.48 -16.80 6.45
C GLN A 48 3.11 -16.17 5.10
N GLY A 49 4.05 -15.47 4.47
CA GLY A 49 3.83 -14.70 3.24
C GLY A 49 3.29 -13.28 3.46
N ARG A 50 3.37 -12.45 2.40
CA ARG A 50 2.95 -11.04 2.38
C ARG A 50 1.42 -10.92 2.33
N SER A 51 0.75 -11.18 3.46
CA SER A 51 -0.70 -10.96 3.57
C SER A 51 -1.03 -9.47 3.54
N ILE A 52 -1.64 -9.00 2.46
CA ILE A 52 -2.39 -7.73 2.46
C ILE A 52 -3.54 -7.86 3.48
N PRO A 53 -3.76 -6.88 4.39
CA PRO A 53 -4.93 -6.89 5.28
C PRO A 53 -6.23 -6.57 4.52
N PRO A 54 -7.41 -6.90 5.06
CA PRO A 54 -8.70 -6.59 4.43
C PRO A 54 -9.06 -5.10 4.59
N LEU A 55 -8.34 -4.23 3.88
CA LEU A 55 -8.45 -2.76 3.96
C LEU A 55 -9.86 -2.25 3.63
N GLU A 56 -10.60 -2.98 2.80
CA GLU A 56 -11.99 -2.70 2.43
C GLU A 56 -12.97 -2.82 3.61
N LYS A 57 -12.63 -3.65 4.61
CA LYS A 57 -13.44 -3.84 5.83
C LYS A 57 -13.15 -2.80 6.91
N TRP A 58 -12.12 -1.98 6.75
CA TRP A 58 -11.79 -0.90 7.68
C TRP A 58 -12.52 0.37 7.26
N GLN A 59 -13.28 0.96 8.18
CA GLN A 59 -14.03 2.19 7.97
C GLN A 59 -13.73 3.19 9.10
N PRO A 60 -12.46 3.65 9.24
CA PRO A 60 -12.09 4.55 10.32
C PRO A 60 -12.61 5.97 10.08
N GLU A 61 -13.23 6.55 11.11
CA GLU A 61 -13.74 7.93 11.06
C GLU A 61 -12.60 8.97 11.08
N GLN A 62 -11.48 8.65 11.73
CA GLN A 62 -10.35 9.56 11.87
C GLN A 62 -9.46 9.53 10.62
N THR A 63 -9.22 10.72 10.04
CA THR A 63 -8.20 10.95 9.01
C THR A 63 -7.25 12.04 9.50
N ILE A 64 -5.95 11.81 9.38
CA ILE A 64 -4.90 12.80 9.68
C ILE A 64 -3.90 12.86 8.52
N ASP A 65 -3.12 13.93 8.44
CA ASP A 65 -2.01 14.05 7.49
C ASP A 65 -0.70 13.54 8.10
N MET A 66 0.17 12.93 7.27
CA MET A 66 1.55 12.57 7.62
C MET A 66 2.51 13.23 6.64
N ASP A 67 3.66 13.73 7.13
CA ASP A 67 4.78 14.14 6.28
C ASP A 67 5.52 12.90 5.75
N LEU A 68 4.86 12.20 4.82
CA LEU A 68 5.36 11.05 4.10
C LEU A 68 5.03 11.22 2.62
N VAL A 69 6.07 11.17 1.78
CA VAL A 69 6.00 11.34 0.33
C VAL A 69 6.53 10.09 -0.36
N ILE A 70 5.74 9.48 -1.24
CA ILE A 70 6.22 8.50 -2.22
C ILE A 70 6.62 9.26 -3.48
N LYS A 71 7.92 9.24 -3.77
CA LYS A 71 8.53 9.95 -4.89
C LYS A 71 8.25 9.28 -6.23
N ALA A 72 8.34 10.04 -7.32
CA ALA A 72 8.11 9.56 -8.68
C ALA A 72 9.15 8.54 -9.20
N ASN A 73 10.15 8.21 -8.38
CA ASN A 73 11.14 7.14 -8.58
C ASN A 73 10.89 5.90 -7.67
N GLY A 74 9.84 5.91 -6.84
CA GLY A 74 9.51 4.86 -5.88
C GLY A 74 10.16 5.00 -4.49
N GLU A 75 10.99 6.02 -4.23
CA GLU A 75 11.55 6.27 -2.90
C GLU A 75 10.50 6.78 -1.92
N TRP A 76 10.61 6.37 -0.65
CA TRP A 76 9.74 6.86 0.43
C TRP A 76 10.54 7.87 1.28
N TRP A 77 10.00 9.07 1.46
CA TRP A 77 10.62 10.17 2.21
C TRP A 77 9.71 10.57 3.38
N HIS A 78 10.20 10.55 4.62
CA HIS A 78 9.46 10.95 5.84
C HIS A 78 10.19 12.08 6.54
N GLU A 79 9.49 13.15 6.94
CA GLU A 79 10.07 14.34 7.61
C GLU A 79 11.31 14.89 6.87
N GLY A 80 11.25 14.88 5.52
CA GLY A 80 12.35 15.30 4.65
C GLY A 80 13.53 14.32 4.49
N GLY A 81 13.51 13.14 5.13
CA GLY A 81 14.57 12.12 5.06
C GLY A 81 14.15 10.83 4.34
N VAL A 82 15.09 10.21 3.61
CA VAL A 82 14.84 8.94 2.88
C VAL A 82 14.67 7.77 3.86
N VAL A 83 13.58 7.01 3.71
CA VAL A 83 13.28 5.80 4.51
C VAL A 83 14.04 4.60 3.94
N THR A 84 15.32 4.46 4.33
CA THR A 84 16.20 3.36 3.89
C THR A 84 15.81 1.96 4.39
N ARG A 85 14.88 1.88 5.35
CA ARG A 85 14.43 0.62 5.98
C ARG A 85 13.46 -0.14 5.05
N GLN A 86 13.96 -0.89 4.07
CA GLN A 86 13.10 -1.58 3.08
C GLN A 86 12.00 -2.46 3.69
N SER A 87 12.27 -3.23 4.75
CA SER A 87 11.23 -4.03 5.44
C SER A 87 10.11 -3.20 6.07
N LEU A 88 10.36 -1.92 6.32
CA LEU A 88 9.39 -0.94 6.82
C LEU A 88 8.56 -0.32 5.68
N VAL A 89 9.20 0.00 4.56
CA VAL A 89 8.55 0.41 3.31
C VAL A 89 7.62 -0.70 2.79
N SER A 90 8.10 -1.95 2.72
CA SER A 90 7.30 -3.13 2.40
C SER A 90 6.09 -3.27 3.33
N LEU A 91 6.25 -3.03 4.64
CA LEU A 91 5.16 -3.13 5.61
C LEU A 91 4.05 -2.10 5.35
N PHE A 92 4.40 -0.82 5.17
CA PHE A 92 3.39 0.21 4.89
C PHE A 92 2.74 0.06 3.52
N ALA A 93 3.48 -0.44 2.53
CA ALA A 93 2.91 -0.74 1.22
C ALA A 93 1.79 -1.80 1.26
N THR A 94 1.68 -2.62 2.32
CA THR A 94 0.53 -3.53 2.51
C THR A 94 -0.74 -2.82 2.98
N ILE A 95 -0.63 -1.62 3.56
CA ILE A 95 -1.75 -0.81 4.05
C ILE A 95 -2.00 0.46 3.22
N LEU A 96 -1.35 0.56 2.06
CA LEU A 96 -1.69 1.58 1.06
C LEU A 96 -3.15 1.44 0.65
N TRP A 97 -3.83 2.57 0.57
CA TRP A 97 -5.23 2.68 0.17
C TRP A 97 -5.42 3.90 -0.72
N LYS A 98 -6.25 3.76 -1.75
CA LYS A 98 -6.60 4.80 -2.71
C LYS A 98 -8.08 5.16 -2.52
N GLU A 99 -8.40 6.45 -2.55
CA GLU A 99 -9.77 6.95 -2.65
C GLU A 99 -9.85 7.99 -3.76
N GLU A 100 -10.98 8.06 -4.47
CA GLU A 100 -11.25 9.11 -5.46
C GLU A 100 -12.21 10.12 -4.83
N ASN A 101 -11.82 11.38 -4.75
CA ASN A 101 -12.55 12.44 -4.07
C ASN A 101 -12.69 13.66 -4.99
N ASN A 102 -13.92 13.97 -5.42
CA ASN A 102 -14.24 15.08 -6.35
C ASN A 102 -13.41 15.10 -7.65
N GLY A 103 -12.99 13.92 -8.13
CA GLY A 103 -12.15 13.78 -9.33
C GLY A 103 -10.63 13.88 -9.10
N ALA A 104 -10.20 14.03 -7.85
CA ALA A 104 -8.79 13.91 -7.45
C ALA A 104 -8.55 12.60 -6.70
N THR A 105 -7.44 11.92 -7.00
CA THR A 105 -6.98 10.76 -6.23
C THR A 105 -6.34 11.20 -4.91
N GLU A 106 -6.77 10.60 -3.80
CA GLU A 106 -6.10 10.68 -2.50
C GLU A 106 -5.50 9.33 -2.12
N TYR A 107 -4.30 9.35 -1.51
CA TYR A 107 -3.61 8.17 -1.02
C TYR A 107 -3.44 8.19 0.51
N PHE A 108 -3.61 7.02 1.13
CA PHE A 108 -3.55 6.87 2.58
C PHE A 108 -2.78 5.61 2.98
N LEU A 109 -2.16 5.65 4.16
CA LEU A 109 -1.91 4.45 4.95
C LEU A 109 -3.16 4.20 5.81
N LYS A 110 -3.88 3.11 5.58
CA LYS A 110 -5.15 2.80 6.25
C LYS A 110 -4.94 1.82 7.40
N THR A 111 -5.60 2.05 8.52
CA THR A 111 -5.60 1.14 9.68
C THR A 111 -7.03 0.90 10.16
N PRO A 112 -7.28 -0.06 11.08
CA PRO A 112 -8.59 -0.24 11.68
C PRO A 112 -9.14 0.99 12.42
N VAL A 113 -8.26 1.91 12.86
CA VAL A 113 -8.63 3.05 13.73
C VAL A 113 -8.49 4.43 13.07
N GLN A 114 -7.59 4.58 12.09
CA GLN A 114 -7.36 5.85 11.38
C GLN A 114 -6.85 5.65 9.94
N LYS A 115 -7.16 6.61 9.06
CA LYS A 115 -6.41 6.87 7.82
C LYS A 115 -5.32 7.91 8.08
N LEU A 116 -4.15 7.72 7.48
CA LEU A 116 -3.07 8.69 7.45
C LEU A 116 -2.83 9.08 5.99
N ARG A 117 -3.21 10.29 5.60
CA ARG A 117 -3.01 10.82 4.24
C ARG A 117 -1.52 11.00 3.98
N ILE A 118 -1.08 10.62 2.78
CA ILE A 118 0.30 10.72 2.31
C ILE A 118 0.34 11.41 0.95
N GLN A 119 1.51 11.91 0.56
CA GLN A 119 1.72 12.46 -0.79
C GLN A 119 2.31 11.40 -1.72
N VAL A 120 1.95 11.46 -3.00
CA VAL A 120 2.47 10.57 -4.05
C VAL A 120 2.69 11.42 -5.31
N GLU A 121 3.90 11.40 -5.87
CA GLU A 121 4.29 12.26 -7.00
C GLU A 121 3.99 11.67 -8.40
N ASP A 122 3.60 10.39 -8.46
CA ASP A 122 3.24 9.67 -9.68
C ASP A 122 2.23 8.55 -9.32
N VAL A 123 2.74 7.40 -8.88
CA VAL A 123 1.95 6.26 -8.39
C VAL A 123 2.66 5.60 -7.18
N PRO A 124 1.93 4.96 -6.25
CA PRO A 124 2.48 4.59 -4.94
C PRO A 124 3.30 3.29 -4.91
N LEU A 125 3.38 2.58 -6.04
CA LEU A 125 4.10 1.31 -6.18
C LEU A 125 5.08 1.38 -7.37
N LEU A 126 6.17 0.62 -7.28
CA LEU A 126 7.17 0.46 -8.35
C LEU A 126 7.36 -1.03 -8.63
N ILE A 127 7.09 -1.46 -9.85
CA ILE A 127 7.49 -2.76 -10.39
C ILE A 127 8.96 -2.68 -10.79
N ASN A 128 9.78 -3.59 -10.26
CA ASN A 128 11.23 -3.59 -10.49
C ASN A 128 11.75 -4.88 -11.14
N ASP A 129 10.91 -5.91 -11.29
CA ASP A 129 11.27 -7.20 -11.87
C ASP A 129 10.11 -7.80 -12.68
N VAL A 130 10.44 -8.59 -13.69
CA VAL A 130 9.50 -9.34 -14.54
C VAL A 130 10.13 -10.64 -15.01
N GLY A 131 9.39 -11.73 -14.93
CA GLY A 131 9.81 -13.05 -15.40
C GLY A 131 8.70 -13.81 -16.12
N ILE A 132 9.06 -14.94 -16.73
CA ILE A 132 8.12 -15.89 -17.32
C ILE A 132 7.92 -17.05 -16.34
N VAL A 133 6.69 -17.29 -15.91
CA VAL A 133 6.30 -18.42 -15.05
C VAL A 133 5.40 -19.35 -15.85
N THR A 134 5.72 -20.65 -15.90
CA THR A 134 4.90 -21.65 -16.60
C THR A 134 4.17 -22.54 -15.60
N GLU A 135 2.84 -22.49 -15.60
CA GLU A 135 1.95 -23.30 -14.77
C GLU A 135 0.99 -24.10 -15.66
N GLU A 136 0.87 -25.40 -15.40
CA GLU A 136 0.03 -26.34 -16.18
C GLU A 136 0.27 -26.34 -17.71
N GLY A 137 1.43 -25.83 -18.15
CA GLY A 137 1.80 -25.67 -19.56
C GLY A 137 1.47 -24.29 -20.16
N VAL A 138 0.82 -23.40 -19.41
CA VAL A 138 0.55 -22.01 -19.79
C VAL A 138 1.64 -21.11 -19.22
N SER A 139 2.23 -20.27 -20.08
CA SER A 139 3.21 -19.26 -19.66
C SER A 139 2.54 -17.93 -19.35
N TRP A 140 2.99 -17.30 -18.26
CA TRP A 140 2.52 -16.02 -17.74
C TRP A 140 3.69 -15.05 -17.61
N LEU A 141 3.44 -13.77 -17.88
CA LEU A 141 4.35 -12.70 -17.49
C LEU A 141 4.01 -12.28 -16.06
N GLU A 142 4.92 -12.56 -15.13
CA GLU A 142 4.76 -12.30 -13.70
C GLU A 142 5.71 -11.18 -13.27
N PHE A 143 5.16 -10.17 -12.63
CA PHE A 143 5.83 -8.93 -12.25
C PHE A 143 5.91 -8.81 -10.73
N THR A 144 7.03 -8.31 -10.23
CA THR A 144 7.23 -8.09 -8.79
C THR A 144 7.48 -6.61 -8.50
N THR A 145 6.81 -6.09 -7.46
CA THR A 145 7.06 -4.74 -6.93
C THR A 145 8.25 -4.72 -5.99
N MET A 146 8.89 -3.56 -5.84
CA MET A 146 9.99 -3.35 -4.87
C MET A 146 9.53 -3.64 -3.43
N THR A 147 8.22 -3.55 -3.18
CA THR A 147 7.61 -3.86 -1.89
C THR A 147 7.26 -5.34 -1.70
N GLY A 148 7.36 -6.16 -2.75
CA GLY A 148 7.16 -7.62 -2.73
C GLY A 148 5.74 -8.08 -3.08
N ASP A 149 4.95 -7.23 -3.73
CA ASP A 149 3.68 -7.62 -4.34
C ASP A 149 3.95 -8.33 -5.67
N VAL A 150 3.24 -9.41 -5.96
CA VAL A 150 3.39 -10.21 -7.18
C VAL A 150 2.07 -10.17 -7.95
N VAL A 151 2.13 -9.91 -9.25
CA VAL A 151 0.97 -9.74 -10.15
C VAL A 151 1.30 -10.28 -11.54
N ARG A 152 0.31 -10.81 -12.26
CA ARG A 152 0.50 -11.31 -13.63
C ARG A 152 -0.13 -10.36 -14.63
N LEU A 153 0.40 -10.29 -15.84
CA LEU A 153 -0.30 -9.62 -16.94
C LEU A 153 -1.53 -10.47 -17.32
N ASP A 154 -2.70 -9.92 -17.04
CA ASP A 154 -4.01 -10.47 -17.39
C ASP A 154 -5.00 -9.32 -17.67
N ASN A 155 -6.30 -9.63 -17.82
CA ASN A 155 -7.36 -8.65 -18.13
C ASN A 155 -7.78 -7.77 -16.93
N GLU A 156 -7.46 -8.15 -15.69
CA GLU A 156 -7.70 -7.36 -14.47
C GLU A 156 -6.47 -6.51 -14.12
N HIS A 157 -5.29 -6.90 -14.58
CA HIS A 157 -4.00 -6.25 -14.33
C HIS A 157 -3.32 -5.81 -15.65
N PRO A 158 -3.96 -4.96 -16.49
CA PRO A 158 -3.39 -4.51 -17.75
C PRO A 158 -2.17 -3.61 -17.54
N ILE A 159 -1.34 -3.50 -18.58
CA ILE A 159 -0.29 -2.49 -18.69
C ILE A 159 -0.81 -1.34 -19.57
N GLU A 160 -0.57 -0.10 -19.16
CA GLU A 160 -0.93 1.12 -19.86
C GLU A 160 0.32 1.99 -20.09
N LEU A 161 0.51 2.53 -21.30
CA LEU A 161 1.47 3.63 -21.51
C LEU A 161 0.73 4.95 -21.31
N ARG A 162 1.25 5.84 -20.46
CA ARG A 162 0.63 7.14 -20.16
C ARG A 162 1.68 8.25 -20.11
N SER A 163 1.30 9.45 -20.55
CA SER A 163 2.16 10.63 -20.45
C SER A 163 2.29 11.10 -19.00
N TYR A 164 3.52 11.41 -18.59
CA TYR A 164 3.85 11.93 -17.27
C TYR A 164 4.72 13.18 -17.40
N LYS A 165 4.34 14.25 -16.69
CA LYS A 165 5.07 15.51 -16.67
C LYS A 165 5.58 15.80 -15.24
N PRO A 166 6.91 15.76 -14.99
CA PRO A 166 7.45 16.01 -13.65
C PRO A 166 7.17 17.45 -13.17
N THR A 167 6.54 17.61 -12.00
CA THR A 167 6.25 18.93 -11.40
C THR A 167 7.48 19.52 -10.70
N THR A 168 8.49 19.93 -11.47
CA THR A 168 9.70 20.59 -10.96
C THR A 168 9.51 22.11 -10.87
N LYS A 169 9.88 22.72 -9.73
CA LYS A 169 9.73 24.18 -9.52
C LYS A 169 10.64 25.05 -10.40
N ASP A 170 11.81 24.52 -10.75
CA ASP A 170 12.92 25.30 -11.31
C ASP A 170 13.25 24.94 -12.77
N SER A 171 12.43 24.13 -13.43
CA SER A 171 12.60 23.72 -14.83
C SER A 171 11.28 23.32 -15.46
N VAL A 172 11.13 23.58 -16.76
CA VAL A 172 10.07 22.96 -17.58
C VAL A 172 10.55 21.54 -17.89
N ALA A 173 10.11 20.57 -17.10
CA ALA A 173 10.41 19.17 -17.38
C ALA A 173 9.69 18.71 -18.66
N GLU A 174 10.43 17.99 -19.50
CA GLU A 174 9.88 17.33 -20.69
C GLU A 174 8.87 16.25 -20.29
N GLU A 175 7.87 16.08 -21.15
CA GLU A 175 6.84 15.07 -21.04
C GLU A 175 7.42 13.68 -21.33
N GLN A 176 7.07 12.67 -20.54
CA GLN A 176 7.64 11.33 -20.62
C GLN A 176 6.52 10.30 -20.69
N VAL A 177 6.48 9.50 -21.75
CA VAL A 177 5.65 8.28 -21.76
C VAL A 177 6.22 7.29 -20.74
N ARG A 178 5.37 6.81 -19.84
CA ARG A 178 5.72 5.84 -18.79
C ARG A 178 4.79 4.62 -18.81
N PRO A 179 5.33 3.40 -18.59
CA PRO A 179 4.55 2.18 -18.46
C PRO A 179 4.02 2.00 -17.04
N TYR A 180 2.73 1.68 -16.92
CA TYR A 180 2.03 1.51 -15.65
C TYR A 180 1.26 0.18 -15.65
N MET A 181 1.05 -0.42 -14.48
CA MET A 181 0.22 -1.63 -14.31
C MET A 181 -0.70 -1.50 -13.10
N LEU A 182 -1.96 -1.95 -13.20
CA LEU A 182 -2.83 -2.08 -12.03
C LEU A 182 -2.41 -3.31 -11.20
N VAL A 183 -2.20 -3.15 -9.88
CA VAL A 183 -1.67 -4.24 -9.03
C VAL A 183 -2.72 -4.81 -8.07
N ARG A 184 -3.48 -3.96 -7.37
CA ARG A 184 -4.53 -4.36 -6.40
C ARG A 184 -5.29 -3.16 -5.87
N ASN A 185 -6.57 -3.31 -5.52
CA ASN A 185 -7.36 -2.28 -4.82
C ASN A 185 -7.35 -0.87 -5.49
N GLY A 186 -7.25 -0.80 -6.83
CA GLY A 186 -7.13 0.46 -7.56
C GLY A 186 -5.74 1.13 -7.50
N LEU A 187 -4.74 0.49 -6.86
CA LEU A 187 -3.37 0.96 -6.76
C LEU A 187 -2.57 0.52 -7.98
N THR A 188 -2.13 1.49 -8.76
CA THR A 188 -1.22 1.34 -9.90
C THR A 188 0.24 1.29 -9.44
N ALA A 189 1.08 0.56 -10.19
CA ALA A 189 2.54 0.63 -10.11
C ALA A 189 3.14 1.23 -11.39
N LEU A 190 4.24 1.95 -11.25
CA LEU A 190 5.12 2.33 -12.35
C LEU A 190 6.00 1.11 -12.68
N ILE A 191 6.12 0.71 -13.94
CA ILE A 191 7.11 -0.29 -14.35
C ILE A 191 8.46 0.41 -14.51
N GLY A 192 9.43 0.00 -13.71
CA GLY A 192 10.78 0.56 -13.71
C GLY A 192 11.45 0.44 -15.08
N ARG A 193 12.22 1.45 -15.47
CA ARG A 193 12.80 1.55 -16.83
C ARG A 193 13.56 0.28 -17.27
N ASN A 194 14.37 -0.30 -16.38
CA ASN A 194 15.12 -1.54 -16.68
C ASN A 194 14.18 -2.73 -16.89
N THR A 195 13.13 -2.84 -16.08
CA THR A 195 12.09 -3.87 -16.17
C THR A 195 11.27 -3.73 -17.45
N PHE A 196 10.99 -2.50 -17.88
CA PHE A 196 10.33 -2.24 -19.16
C PHE A 196 11.24 -2.57 -20.36
N TYR A 197 12.54 -2.29 -20.29
CA TYR A 197 13.47 -2.77 -21.32
C TYR A 197 13.51 -4.30 -21.39
N HIS A 198 13.56 -5.00 -20.25
CA HIS A 198 13.49 -6.46 -20.26
C HIS A 198 12.15 -6.98 -20.81
N LEU A 199 11.04 -6.31 -20.51
CA LEU A 199 9.73 -6.59 -21.09
C LEU A 199 9.72 -6.42 -22.63
N THR A 200 10.46 -5.44 -23.18
CA THR A 200 10.62 -5.27 -24.63
C THR A 200 11.51 -6.33 -25.28
N GLU A 201 12.40 -6.99 -24.52
CA GLU A 201 13.20 -8.14 -24.98
C GLU A 201 12.39 -9.45 -24.99
N ILE A 202 11.42 -9.58 -24.09
CA ILE A 202 10.51 -10.73 -24.00
C ILE A 202 9.37 -10.64 -25.03
N GLY A 203 8.87 -9.43 -25.28
CA GLY A 203 7.78 -9.17 -26.21
C GLY A 203 8.17 -9.13 -27.70
N GLN A 204 7.17 -8.92 -28.55
CA GLN A 204 7.35 -8.70 -29.98
C GLN A 204 7.03 -7.25 -30.33
N LEU A 205 8.04 -6.46 -30.67
CA LEU A 205 7.87 -5.15 -31.29
C LEU A 205 7.44 -5.33 -32.75
N LYS A 206 6.38 -4.63 -33.18
CA LYS A 206 5.86 -4.63 -34.55
C LYS A 206 5.58 -3.20 -35.00
N GLU A 207 5.99 -2.88 -36.21
CA GLU A 207 5.70 -1.61 -36.86
C GLU A 207 4.37 -1.75 -37.63
N GLN A 208 3.41 -0.86 -37.36
CA GLN A 208 2.07 -0.89 -37.94
C GLN A 208 1.53 0.55 -38.05
N ASN A 209 1.18 0.98 -39.26
CA ASN A 209 0.69 2.35 -39.54
C ASN A 209 1.64 3.46 -39.03
N ASP A 210 2.96 3.26 -39.20
CA ASP A 210 4.04 4.13 -38.68
C ASP A 210 4.14 4.20 -37.14
N GLU A 211 3.35 3.43 -36.39
CA GLU A 211 3.47 3.24 -34.93
C GLU A 211 4.26 1.97 -34.57
N ILE A 212 4.97 2.01 -33.44
CA ILE A 212 5.66 0.84 -32.86
C ILE A 212 4.79 0.26 -31.74
N ILE A 213 4.20 -0.92 -31.96
CA ILE A 213 3.36 -1.64 -31.01
C ILE A 213 4.18 -2.74 -30.33
N LEU A 214 4.21 -2.77 -29.00
CA LEU A 214 4.75 -3.90 -28.23
C LEU A 214 3.63 -4.92 -27.98
N THR A 215 3.79 -6.14 -28.50
CA THR A 215 2.89 -7.27 -28.25
C THR A 215 3.48 -8.19 -27.18
N LEU A 216 2.68 -8.58 -26.18
CA LEU A 216 3.07 -9.42 -25.05
C LEU A 216 2.14 -10.63 -24.93
N GLU A 217 2.70 -11.83 -24.78
CA GLU A 217 1.93 -13.06 -24.57
C GLU A 217 1.94 -13.45 -23.08
N SER A 218 0.78 -13.61 -22.45
CA SER A 218 0.62 -14.01 -21.05
C SER A 218 -0.70 -14.75 -20.84
N GLY A 219 -0.71 -15.84 -20.08
CA GLY A 219 -1.94 -16.59 -19.79
C GLY A 219 -2.60 -17.25 -21.00
N GLY A 220 -1.86 -17.38 -22.12
CA GLY A 220 -2.41 -17.78 -23.41
C GLY A 220 -3.27 -16.69 -24.08
N GLN A 221 -3.10 -15.43 -23.69
CA GLN A 221 -3.69 -14.24 -24.31
C GLN A 221 -2.61 -13.27 -24.79
N SER A 222 -2.94 -12.44 -25.78
CA SER A 222 -2.03 -11.48 -26.40
C SER A 222 -2.46 -10.05 -26.05
N TYR A 223 -1.52 -9.26 -25.53
CA TYR A 223 -1.74 -7.90 -25.03
C TYR A 223 -0.92 -6.92 -25.87
N GLN A 224 -1.55 -5.83 -26.33
CA GLN A 224 -0.89 -4.83 -27.16
C GLN A 224 -0.75 -3.50 -26.42
N LEU A 225 0.47 -2.97 -26.43
CA LEU A 225 0.82 -1.67 -25.86
C LEU A 225 0.98 -0.65 -26.99
N PHE A 226 0.10 0.34 -26.95
CA PHE A 226 0.07 1.50 -27.84
C PHE A 226 0.68 2.70 -27.12
N MET A 227 1.28 3.63 -27.87
CA MET A 227 1.63 4.94 -27.31
C MET A 227 0.35 5.70 -26.91
N PRO A 228 0.40 6.57 -25.88
CA PRO A 228 -0.66 7.53 -25.66
C PRO A 228 -0.76 8.48 -26.86
N ALA A 229 -1.97 8.93 -27.19
CA ALA A 229 -2.18 9.97 -28.19
C ALA A 229 -1.74 11.36 -27.65
N ASP A 230 -1.30 12.22 -28.57
CA ASP A 230 -0.96 13.64 -28.34
C ASP A 230 -2.21 14.52 -28.01
#